data_AF-A0A0U3HC59-F1
#
_entry.id   AF-A0A0U3HC59-F1
#
_cell.length_a   1.000
_cell.length_b   1.000
_cell.length_c   1.000
_cell.angle_alpha   90.00
_cell.angle_beta   90.00
_cell.angle_gamma   90.00
#
_symmetry.space_group_name_H-M   'P 1'
#
loop_
_entity.id
_entity.type
_entity.pdbx_description
1 polymer ?
#
loop_
_entity_poly.entity_id
_entity_poly.type
_entity_poly.pdbx_seq_one_letter_code
_entity_poly.pdbx_strand_id
1 'polypeptide(L)'
;MKALLDTNILIALLSTGERRPDLREFSGMVISSLSFSEMHMGVATAAAGSPERVAREERIARTRAAFGAGIPYDDRCALAFQVVSEEVLRNGGSPRSSVVDKMIAATALAHSRVLVTRNVDDFRHLSGLVHVEAR
;
A
#
# COMPACT_ATOMS: atom_id res chain seq x y z
N MET A 1 11.44 4.51 -11.96
CA MET A 1 10.00 4.34 -12.27
C MET A 1 9.16 5.10 -11.26
N LYS A 2 7.98 5.62 -11.64
CA LYS A 2 7.07 6.29 -10.70
C LYS A 2 6.34 5.25 -9.84
N ALA A 3 6.44 5.35 -8.51
CA ALA A 3 5.98 4.28 -7.62
C ALA A 3 4.88 4.72 -6.64
N LEU A 4 4.00 3.78 -6.31
CA LEU A 4 3.11 3.82 -5.16
C LEU A 4 3.62 2.79 -4.15
N LEU A 5 3.97 3.26 -2.96
CA LEU A 5 4.51 2.40 -1.89
C LEU A 5 3.37 1.82 -1.07
N ASP A 6 3.37 0.51 -0.93
CA ASP A 6 2.46 -0.24 -0.08
C ASP A 6 2.75 0.00 1.42
N THR A 7 1.78 -0.28 2.29
CA THR A 7 1.86 -0.01 3.73
C THR A 7 3.01 -0.74 4.40
N ASN A 8 3.29 -1.98 3.99
CA ASN A 8 4.41 -2.77 4.51
C ASN A 8 5.79 -2.15 4.17
N ILE A 9 5.92 -1.47 3.03
CA ILE A 9 7.14 -0.72 2.67
C ILE A 9 7.31 0.49 3.58
N LEU A 10 6.22 1.20 3.89
CA LEU A 10 6.26 2.34 4.80
C LEU A 10 6.65 1.93 6.22
N ILE A 11 6.09 0.81 6.69
CA ILE A 11 6.47 0.21 7.98
C ILE A 11 7.97 -0.11 7.98
N ALA A 12 8.46 -0.80 6.96
CA ALA A 12 9.86 -1.18 6.85
C ALA A 12 10.85 0.00 6.77
N LEU A 13 10.48 1.06 6.06
CA LEU A 13 11.30 2.27 5.91
C LEU A 13 11.45 3.02 7.23
N LEU A 14 10.41 3.01 8.05
CA LEU A 14 10.30 3.89 9.21
C LEU A 14 10.44 3.16 10.55
N SER A 15 10.32 1.84 10.60
CA SER A 15 10.60 1.04 11.79
C SER A 15 12.10 0.97 12.09
N THR A 16 12.45 1.02 13.37
CA THR A 16 13.80 0.68 13.85
C THR A 16 13.98 -0.84 13.84
N GLY A 17 15.09 -1.35 13.29
CA GLY A 17 15.42 -2.78 13.30
C GLY A 17 14.90 -3.58 12.10
N GLU A 18 14.10 -2.98 11.22
CA GLU A 18 13.74 -3.60 9.95
C GLU A 18 14.79 -3.34 8.88
N ARG A 19 15.06 -4.35 8.04
CA ARG A 19 15.85 -4.17 6.83
C ARG A 19 15.17 -3.11 5.97
N ARG A 20 15.86 -2.07 5.54
CA ARG A 20 15.27 -1.06 4.65
C ARG A 20 15.13 -1.62 3.22
N PRO A 21 13.99 -1.39 2.54
CA PRO A 21 13.85 -1.74 1.13
C PRO A 21 14.79 -0.88 0.27
N ASP A 22 15.32 -1.44 -0.81
CA ASP A 22 16.10 -0.69 -1.79
C ASP A 22 15.15 0.00 -2.78
N LEU A 23 15.08 1.33 -2.73
CA LEU A 23 14.15 2.11 -3.54
C LEU A 23 14.84 2.99 -4.58
N ARG A 24 16.14 2.78 -4.83
CA ARG A 24 16.98 3.69 -5.67
C ARG A 24 16.51 3.82 -7.11
N GLU A 25 15.84 2.80 -7.65
CA GLU A 25 15.30 2.81 -9.01
C GLU A 25 13.94 3.52 -9.14
N PHE A 26 13.31 3.86 -8.02
CA PHE A 26 12.01 4.54 -7.99
C PHE A 26 12.17 6.04 -7.78
N SER A 27 11.28 6.80 -8.40
CA SER A 27 11.20 8.24 -8.30
C SER A 27 9.74 8.68 -8.14
N GLY A 28 9.50 9.90 -7.70
CA GLY A 28 8.14 10.42 -7.51
C GLY A 28 7.25 9.49 -6.68
N MET A 29 7.83 8.88 -5.64
CA MET A 29 7.17 7.93 -4.75
C MET A 29 6.00 8.61 -4.03
N VAL A 30 4.86 7.93 -4.02
CA VAL A 30 3.62 8.36 -3.38
C VAL A 30 3.04 7.21 -2.56
N ILE A 31 2.05 7.50 -1.72
CA ILE A 31 1.35 6.52 -0.89
C ILE A 31 -0.16 6.63 -1.13
N SER A 32 -0.91 5.56 -0.86
CA SER A 32 -2.38 5.61 -0.91
C SER A 32 -2.94 6.21 0.39
N SER A 33 -4.08 6.89 0.33
CA SER A 33 -4.83 7.25 1.55
C SER A 33 -5.26 6.01 2.34
N LEU A 34 -5.44 4.87 1.67
CA LEU A 34 -5.76 3.59 2.30
C LEU A 34 -4.63 3.08 3.18
N SER A 35 -3.37 3.33 2.81
CA SER A 35 -2.23 2.99 3.66
C SER A 35 -2.28 3.73 4.99
N PHE A 36 -2.73 5.00 5.01
CA PHE A 36 -2.98 5.69 6.27
C PHE A 36 -4.10 5.04 7.07
N SER A 37 -5.19 4.61 6.42
CA SER A 37 -6.28 3.89 7.10
C SER A 37 -5.77 2.61 7.78
N GLU A 38 -4.94 1.82 7.11
CA GLU A 38 -4.32 0.62 7.67
C GLU A 38 -3.41 0.94 8.85
N MET A 39 -2.57 1.97 8.74
CA MET A 39 -1.72 2.41 9.85
C MET A 39 -2.56 2.87 11.06
N HIS A 40 -3.64 3.63 10.83
CA HIS A 40 -4.55 4.07 11.89
C HIS A 40 -5.30 2.91 12.54
N MET A 41 -5.71 1.90 11.76
CA MET A 41 -6.27 0.65 12.29
C MET A 41 -5.24 -0.09 13.17
N GLY A 42 -3.97 -0.08 12.78
CA GLY A 42 -2.86 -0.49 13.62
C GLY A 42 -2.84 0.25 14.97
N VAL A 43 -2.95 1.58 14.98
CA VAL A 43 -3.02 2.32 16.26
C VAL A 43 -4.26 1.93 17.08
N ALA A 44 -5.42 1.80 16.44
CA ALA A 44 -6.69 1.50 17.10
C ALA A 44 -6.72 0.10 17.76
N THR A 45 -5.96 -0.85 17.21
CA THR A 45 -5.86 -2.23 17.72
C THR A 45 -4.79 -2.41 18.80
N ALA A 46 -3.88 -1.45 18.94
CA ALA A 46 -2.86 -1.49 19.99
C ALA A 46 -3.44 -1.10 21.35
N ALA A 47 -2.98 -1.77 22.41
CA ALA A 47 -3.45 -1.48 23.77
C ALA A 47 -3.22 -0.01 24.15
N ALA A 48 -4.21 0.61 24.79
CA ALA A 48 -4.13 1.99 25.24
C ALA A 48 -2.93 2.18 26.19
N GLY A 49 -2.16 3.25 25.98
CA GLY A 49 -0.96 3.57 26.77
C GLY A 49 0.26 2.68 26.49
N SER A 50 0.17 1.69 25.59
CA SER A 50 1.32 0.84 25.28
C SER A 50 2.42 1.59 24.50
N PRO A 51 3.71 1.26 24.71
CA PRO A 51 4.80 1.77 23.90
C PRO A 51 4.62 1.48 22.40
N GLU A 52 3.99 0.36 22.06
CA GLU A 52 3.67 0.00 20.68
C GLU A 52 2.71 1.00 20.04
N ARG A 53 1.66 1.41 20.77
CA ARG A 53 0.69 2.40 20.28
C ARG A 53 1.38 3.73 19.97
N VAL A 54 2.25 4.19 20.88
CA VAL A 54 3.07 5.40 20.68
C VAL A 54 3.95 5.28 19.44
N ALA A 55 4.66 4.16 19.28
CA ALA A 55 5.50 3.92 18.10
C ALA A 55 4.70 3.89 16.79
N ARG A 56 3.48 3.33 16.80
CA ARG A 56 2.58 3.33 15.62
C ARG A 56 2.09 4.74 15.29
N GLU A 57 1.78 5.58 16.28
CA GLU A 57 1.40 6.98 16.09
C GLU A 57 2.57 7.82 15.54
N GLU A 58 3.77 7.68 16.11
CA GLU A 58 4.98 8.33 15.61
C GLU A 58 5.29 7.93 14.16
N ARG A 59 5.08 6.66 13.81
CA ARG A 59 5.24 6.19 12.42
C ARG A 59 4.30 6.91 11.47
N ILE A 60 3.03 7.10 11.83
CA ILE A 60 2.06 7.84 11.00
C ILE A 60 2.51 9.29 10.80
N ALA A 61 2.95 9.96 11.87
CA ALA A 61 3.45 11.34 11.80
C ALA A 61 4.66 11.43 10.85
N ARG A 62 5.61 10.50 10.96
CA ARG A 62 6.79 10.42 10.09
C ARG A 62 6.43 10.12 8.63
N THR A 63 5.48 9.22 8.38
CA THR A 63 4.97 8.96 7.02
C THR A 63 4.38 10.23 6.41
N ARG A 64 3.54 10.95 7.16
CA ARG A 64 2.92 12.19 6.69
C ARG A 64 3.95 13.29 6.43
N ALA A 65 4.98 13.40 7.27
CA ALA A 65 6.07 14.35 7.06
C ALA A 65 6.92 14.00 5.82
N ALA A 66 7.15 12.72 5.55
CA ALA A 66 7.99 12.26 4.45
C ALA A 66 7.29 12.26 3.09
N PHE A 67 6.01 11.88 3.04
CA PHE A 67 5.26 11.66 1.79
C PHE A 67 4.10 12.63 1.58
N GLY A 68 3.73 13.43 2.59
CA GLY A 68 2.59 14.32 2.51
C GLY A 68 1.25 13.58 2.59
N ALA A 69 0.27 14.08 1.84
CA ALA A 69 -1.05 13.44 1.71
C ALA A 69 -0.96 12.22 0.79
N GLY A 70 -1.66 11.14 1.16
CA GLY A 70 -1.82 10.00 0.28
C GLY A 70 -2.78 10.30 -0.87
N ILE A 71 -2.62 9.60 -1.98
CA ILE A 71 -3.56 9.66 -3.10
C ILE A 71 -4.94 9.23 -2.60
N PRO A 72 -5.97 10.08 -2.73
CA PRO A 72 -7.33 9.73 -2.35
C PRO A 72 -7.84 8.55 -3.18
N TYR A 73 -8.56 7.63 -2.54
CA TYR A 73 -9.31 6.60 -3.25
C TYR A 73 -10.62 7.21 -3.78
N ASP A 74 -10.61 7.62 -5.05
CA ASP A 74 -11.70 8.32 -5.73
C ASP A 74 -12.43 7.43 -6.75
N ASP A 75 -13.35 8.02 -7.53
CA ASP A 75 -14.12 7.30 -8.55
C ASP A 75 -13.25 6.69 -9.66
N ARG A 76 -12.09 7.29 -9.96
CA ARG A 76 -11.13 6.70 -10.91
C ARG A 76 -10.51 5.43 -10.34
N CYS A 77 -10.20 5.43 -9.05
CA CYS A 77 -9.75 4.24 -8.34
C CYS A 77 -10.85 3.17 -8.28
N ALA A 78 -12.11 3.56 -8.09
CA ALA A 78 -13.25 2.63 -8.11
C ALA A 78 -13.43 1.97 -9.49
N LEU A 79 -13.31 2.71 -10.59
CA LEU A 79 -13.33 2.15 -11.95
C LEU A 79 -12.15 1.18 -12.18
N ALA A 80 -10.94 1.55 -11.73
CA ALA A 80 -9.78 0.66 -11.80
C ALA A 80 -9.98 -0.61 -10.95
N PHE A 81 -10.70 -0.53 -9.83
CA PHE A 81 -11.01 -1.67 -8.98
C PHE A 81 -11.92 -2.69 -9.64
N GLN A 82 -12.83 -2.25 -10.52
CA GLN A 82 -13.60 -3.17 -11.36
C GLN A 82 -12.66 -4.01 -12.24
N VAL A 83 -11.72 -3.38 -12.94
CA VAL A 83 -10.75 -4.06 -13.81
C VAL A 83 -9.87 -5.03 -13.01
N VAL A 84 -9.37 -4.57 -11.85
CA VAL A 84 -8.62 -5.41 -10.90
C VAL A 84 -9.45 -6.61 -10.44
N SER A 85 -10.74 -6.43 -10.14
CA SER A 85 -11.62 -7.51 -9.71
C SER A 85 -11.88 -8.54 -10.81
N GLU A 86 -12.11 -8.08 -12.04
CA GLU A 86 -12.26 -8.96 -13.21
C GLU A 86 -11.00 -9.78 -13.46
N GLU A 87 -9.82 -9.17 -13.36
CA GLU A 87 -8.53 -9.86 -13.48
C GLU A 87 -8.34 -10.92 -12.40
N VAL A 88 -8.63 -10.57 -11.14
CA VAL A 88 -8.55 -11.51 -10.02
C VAL A 88 -9.46 -12.72 -10.24
N LEU A 89 -10.71 -12.50 -10.67
CA LEU A 89 -11.65 -13.58 -10.97
C LEU A 89 -11.16 -14.46 -12.12
N ARG A 90 -10.65 -13.84 -13.20
CA ARG A 90 -10.12 -14.56 -14.35
C ARG A 90 -8.96 -15.47 -13.97
N ASN A 91 -8.14 -15.03 -13.02
CA ASN A 91 -6.98 -15.77 -12.53
C ASN A 91 -7.32 -16.67 -11.32
N GLY A 92 -8.60 -16.95 -11.07
CA GLY A 92 -9.05 -17.91 -10.05
C GLY A 92 -8.99 -17.42 -8.60
N GLY A 93 -8.80 -16.11 -8.39
CA GLY A 93 -8.81 -15.49 -7.08
C GLY A 93 -10.19 -14.99 -6.65
N SER A 94 -10.25 -14.41 -5.44
CA SER A 94 -11.46 -13.75 -4.91
C SER A 94 -11.22 -12.25 -4.78
N PRO A 95 -12.04 -11.38 -5.41
CA PRO A 95 -11.98 -9.94 -5.19
C PRO A 95 -12.33 -9.52 -3.76
N ARG A 96 -13.02 -10.39 -3.00
CA ARG A 96 -13.46 -10.12 -1.62
C ARG A 96 -12.40 -10.43 -0.57
N SER A 97 -11.42 -11.28 -0.88
CA SER A 97 -10.25 -11.42 0.00
C SER A 97 -9.36 -10.19 -0.15
N SER A 98 -8.66 -9.76 0.91
CA SER A 98 -7.65 -8.69 0.82
C SER A 98 -8.15 -7.47 0.05
N VAL A 99 -9.35 -6.99 0.38
CA VAL A 99 -10.04 -5.96 -0.44
C VAL A 99 -9.25 -4.66 -0.45
N VAL A 100 -8.64 -4.29 0.69
CA VAL A 100 -7.84 -3.07 0.83
C VAL A 100 -6.58 -3.14 -0.04
N ASP A 101 -5.88 -4.27 -0.06
CA ASP A 101 -4.73 -4.48 -0.95
C ASP A 101 -5.13 -4.30 -2.41
N LYS A 102 -6.27 -4.87 -2.83
CA LYS A 102 -6.80 -4.69 -4.19
C LYS A 102 -7.20 -3.25 -4.48
N MET A 103 -7.70 -2.52 -3.50
CA MET A 103 -7.96 -1.07 -3.63
C MET A 103 -6.64 -0.27 -3.75
N ILE A 104 -5.58 -0.66 -3.06
CA ILE A 104 -4.24 -0.08 -3.22
C ILE A 104 -3.71 -0.37 -4.63
N ALA A 105 -3.85 -1.60 -5.13
CA ALA A 105 -3.49 -1.95 -6.50
C ALA A 105 -4.31 -1.17 -7.55
N ALA A 106 -5.61 -0.97 -7.31
CA ALA A 106 -6.46 -0.13 -8.15
C ALA A 106 -6.01 1.34 -8.14
N THR A 107 -5.55 1.85 -6.99
CA THR A 107 -4.95 3.20 -6.89
C THR A 107 -3.69 3.29 -7.74
N ALA A 108 -2.81 2.28 -7.69
CA ALA A 108 -1.60 2.22 -8.50
C ALA A 108 -1.93 2.19 -10.01
N LEU A 109 -2.91 1.37 -10.41
CA LEU A 109 -3.40 1.28 -11.79
C LEU A 109 -3.97 2.61 -12.29
N ALA A 110 -4.88 3.23 -11.53
CA ALA A 110 -5.54 4.48 -11.90
C ALA A 110 -4.56 5.66 -12.07
N HIS A 111 -3.42 5.62 -11.39
CA HIS A 111 -2.38 6.65 -11.43
C HIS A 111 -1.11 6.24 -12.19
N SER A 112 -1.15 5.10 -12.90
CA SER A 112 -0.04 4.55 -13.69
C SER A 112 1.27 4.48 -12.89
N ARG A 113 1.20 3.89 -11.69
CA ARG A 113 2.33 3.72 -10.78
C ARG A 113 2.70 2.25 -10.65
N VAL A 114 4.00 1.98 -10.49
CA VAL A 114 4.48 0.68 -10.04
C VAL A 114 4.09 0.52 -8.58
N LEU A 115 3.43 -0.59 -8.23
CA LEU A 115 3.12 -0.94 -6.85
C LEU A 115 4.35 -1.62 -6.22
N VAL A 116 4.95 -0.99 -5.23
CA VAL A 116 6.11 -1.53 -4.51
C VAL A 116 5.63 -2.12 -3.19
N THR A 117 5.90 -3.40 -2.97
CA THR A 117 5.40 -4.15 -1.81
C THR A 117 6.44 -5.17 -1.32
N ARG A 118 6.26 -5.64 -0.08
CA ARG A 118 6.92 -6.84 0.45
C ARG A 118 6.14 -8.12 0.22
N ASN A 119 4.83 -8.01 0.00
CA ASN A 119 3.95 -9.16 -0.10
C ASN A 119 3.40 -9.31 -1.52
N VAL A 120 4.28 -9.71 -2.45
CA VAL A 120 3.89 -9.89 -3.87
C VAL A 120 2.82 -10.97 -4.05
N ASP A 121 2.73 -11.93 -3.12
CA ASP A 121 1.76 -13.02 -3.20
C ASP A 121 0.30 -12.52 -3.07
N ASP A 122 0.08 -11.41 -2.36
CA ASP A 122 -1.24 -10.77 -2.27
C ASP A 122 -1.73 -10.26 -3.63
N PHE A 123 -0.79 -9.99 -4.55
CA PHE A 123 -1.04 -9.43 -5.87
C PHE A 123 -0.80 -10.42 -7.02
N ARG A 124 -0.53 -11.70 -6.72
CA ARG A 124 -0.18 -12.72 -7.74
C ARG A 124 -1.19 -12.83 -8.90
N HIS A 125 -2.48 -12.61 -8.60
CA HIS A 125 -3.57 -12.66 -9.57
C HIS A 125 -3.69 -11.40 -10.44
N LEU A 126 -2.81 -10.42 -10.30
CA LEU A 126 -2.79 -9.16 -11.06
C LEU A 126 -1.64 -9.07 -12.06
N SER A 127 -0.94 -10.19 -12.27
CA SER A 127 0.19 -10.29 -13.20
C SER A 127 -0.22 -9.79 -14.60
N GLY A 128 0.51 -8.80 -15.12
CA GLY A 128 0.24 -8.20 -16.44
C GLY A 128 -0.75 -7.03 -16.44
N LEU A 129 -1.55 -6.83 -15.37
CA LEU A 129 -2.42 -5.68 -15.22
C LEU A 129 -1.77 -4.55 -14.40
N VAL A 130 -1.20 -4.91 -13.25
CA VAL A 130 -0.50 -3.97 -12.36
C VAL A 130 0.97 -4.37 -12.32
N HIS A 131 1.87 -3.42 -12.56
CA HIS A 131 3.31 -3.65 -12.38
C HIS A 131 3.61 -3.66 -10.88
N VAL A 132 3.86 -4.85 -10.33
CA VAL A 132 4.21 -5.06 -8.92
C VAL A 132 5.70 -5.38 -8.79
N GLU A 133 6.39 -4.74 -7.85
CA GLU A 133 7.82 -4.92 -7.56
C GLU A 133 8.04 -5.29 -6.09
N ALA A 134 8.76 -6.38 -5.84
CA ALA A 134 9.11 -6.85 -4.50
C ALA A 134 10.32 -6.08 -3.94
N ARG A 135 10.22 -5.39 -2.79
CA ARG A 135 11.37 -4.67 -2.17
C ARG A 135 11.48 -4.83 -0.65
#